data_AF-A0A368KTB0-F1
#
_entry.id   AF-A0A368KTB0-F1
#
_cell.length_a   1.000
_cell.length_b   1.000
_cell.length_c   1.000
_cell.angle_alpha   90.00
_cell.angle_beta   90.00
_cell.angle_gamma   90.00
#
_symmetry.space_group_name_H-M   'P 1'
#
loop_
_entity.id
_entity.type
_entity.pdbx_description
1 polymer ?
#
loop_
_entity_poly.entity_id
_entity_poly.type
_entity_poly.pdbx_seq_one_letter_code
_entity_poly.pdbx_strand_id
1 'polypeptide(L)'
;MPSTLFQVDAFSLQPFAGNPAAVCLLEQPADEKWMQQVAAEMNLAETAFVCPEGDSLRLRWFTPLVEVDLCGHATLSAAHILWQVGRFTSDQTIAFETLSGTLTAARVADKIELDFPISPAVQQPPEAGLLEALGISDATFCGKNGRDWLIEIPSAASLRRLSPNHAALMTYAVRGVMVTSPSDDARYDFLSRFFAPACGVPEDPVTGSAHCVLGEYWSKRLGKTTLSAYQASPRGGEVEVEVRNNRALLRGHAVTVAQIELLC
;
A
#
# COMPACT_ATOMS: atom_id res chain seq x y z
N MET A 1 -5.14 4.01 -28.92
CA MET A 1 -3.95 3.23 -29.31
C MET A 1 -3.91 2.06 -28.36
N PRO A 2 -3.61 0.83 -28.82
CA PRO A 2 -3.55 -0.31 -27.90
C PRO A 2 -2.51 -0.03 -26.83
N SER A 3 -2.98 0.08 -25.59
CA SER A 3 -2.12 0.28 -24.42
C SER A 3 -1.85 -1.07 -23.77
N THR A 4 -0.59 -1.33 -23.43
CA THR A 4 -0.26 -2.54 -22.66
C THR A 4 -0.44 -2.26 -21.17
N LEU A 5 -1.26 -3.09 -20.54
CA LEU A 5 -1.42 -3.18 -19.09
C LEU A 5 -0.64 -4.38 -18.56
N PHE A 6 -0.05 -4.21 -17.38
CA PHE A 6 0.54 -5.31 -16.63
C PHE A 6 -0.21 -5.44 -15.32
N GLN A 7 -0.54 -6.66 -14.92
CA GLN A 7 -1.00 -6.94 -13.58
C GLN A 7 0.19 -7.44 -12.76
N VAL A 8 0.42 -6.81 -11.61
CA VAL A 8 1.57 -7.07 -10.75
C VAL A 8 1.08 -7.27 -9.32
N ASP A 9 1.60 -8.29 -8.67
CA ASP A 9 1.39 -8.52 -7.25
C ASP A 9 2.60 -7.95 -6.48
N ALA A 10 2.41 -6.81 -5.82
CA ALA A 10 3.44 -6.15 -5.01
C ALA A 10 3.47 -6.69 -3.57
N PHE A 11 4.61 -6.55 -2.90
CA PHE A 11 4.87 -7.09 -1.56
C PHE A 11 4.75 -8.62 -1.48
N SER A 12 5.09 -9.30 -2.58
CA SER A 12 5.08 -10.76 -2.66
C SER A 12 6.14 -11.28 -3.65
N LEU A 13 6.66 -12.47 -3.35
CA LEU A 13 7.47 -13.29 -4.26
C LEU A 13 6.64 -14.33 -5.02
N GLN A 14 5.40 -14.55 -4.60
CA GLN A 14 4.50 -15.55 -5.16
C GLN A 14 3.33 -14.87 -5.88
N PRO A 15 2.96 -15.32 -7.09
CA PRO A 15 1.70 -14.94 -7.70
C PRO A 15 0.52 -15.21 -6.76
N PHE A 16 -0.51 -14.37 -6.85
CA PHE A 16 -1.76 -14.46 -6.11
C PHE A 16 -1.66 -14.17 -4.60
N ALA A 17 -0.51 -13.69 -4.13
CA ALA A 17 -0.31 -13.09 -2.82
C ALA A 17 0.05 -11.60 -2.98
N GLY A 18 0.25 -10.87 -1.89
CA GLY A 18 0.57 -9.45 -1.94
C GLY A 18 -0.62 -8.59 -2.38
N ASN A 19 -0.33 -7.36 -2.82
CA ASN A 19 -1.32 -6.40 -3.29
C ASN A 19 -1.30 -6.26 -4.81
N PRO A 20 -2.39 -6.66 -5.51
CA PRO A 20 -2.47 -6.56 -6.95
C PRO A 20 -2.68 -5.12 -7.40
N ALA A 21 -1.85 -4.67 -8.35
CA ALA A 21 -2.06 -3.43 -9.09
C ALA A 21 -2.02 -3.67 -10.60
N ALA A 22 -2.79 -2.89 -11.32
CA ALA A 22 -2.65 -2.73 -12.77
C ALA A 22 -1.65 -1.59 -13.06
N VAL A 23 -0.78 -1.77 -14.05
CA VAL A 23 0.21 -0.77 -14.48
C VAL A 23 0.06 -0.56 -15.98
N CYS A 24 -0.39 0.62 -16.38
CA CYS A 24 -0.52 1.05 -17.77
C CYS A 24 0.69 1.91 -18.15
N LEU A 25 1.48 1.45 -19.12
CA LEU A 25 2.54 2.27 -19.69
C LEU A 25 1.99 3.07 -20.86
N LEU A 26 1.91 4.39 -20.69
CA LEU A 26 1.46 5.32 -21.71
C LEU A 26 2.65 5.87 -22.50
N GLU A 27 2.43 6.16 -23.79
CA GLU A 27 3.40 6.87 -24.65
C GLU A 27 3.20 8.39 -24.59
N GLN A 28 1.97 8.82 -24.32
CA GLN A 28 1.56 10.22 -24.22
C GLN A 28 0.45 10.36 -23.17
N PRO A 29 0.20 11.57 -22.63
CA PRO A 29 -0.83 11.78 -21.62
C PRO A 29 -2.21 11.28 -22.10
N ALA A 30 -2.89 10.53 -21.24
CA ALA A 30 -4.25 10.05 -21.48
C ALA A 30 -5.29 10.96 -20.79
N ASP A 31 -6.51 10.94 -21.30
CA ASP A 31 -7.64 11.63 -20.69
C ASP A 31 -8.00 11.02 -19.32
N GLU A 32 -8.33 11.87 -18.35
CA GLU A 32 -8.63 11.46 -16.98
C GLU A 32 -9.86 10.56 -16.89
N LYS A 33 -10.91 10.86 -17.65
CA LYS A 33 -12.12 10.05 -17.67
C LYS A 33 -11.81 8.66 -18.23
N TRP A 34 -10.97 8.57 -19.25
CA TRP A 34 -10.52 7.27 -19.77
C TRP A 34 -9.71 6.49 -18.73
N MET A 35 -8.76 7.12 -18.04
CA MET A 35 -7.99 6.47 -16.97
C MET A 35 -8.89 5.94 -15.84
N GLN A 36 -9.89 6.73 -15.43
CA GLN A 36 -10.88 6.31 -14.45
C GLN A 36 -11.74 5.13 -14.93
N GLN A 37 -12.13 5.11 -16.22
CA GLN A 37 -12.88 4.01 -16.82
C GLN A 37 -12.05 2.72 -16.85
N VAL A 38 -10.78 2.80 -17.24
CA VAL A 38 -9.87 1.64 -17.23
C VAL A 38 -9.68 1.14 -15.79
N ALA A 39 -9.47 2.03 -14.82
CA ALA A 39 -9.34 1.63 -13.43
C ALA A 39 -10.60 0.94 -12.87
N ALA A 40 -11.78 1.44 -13.24
CA ALA A 40 -13.06 0.82 -12.90
C ALA A 40 -13.23 -0.57 -13.55
N GLU A 41 -12.84 -0.72 -14.82
CA GLU A 41 -12.89 -2.00 -15.55
C GLU A 41 -11.95 -3.05 -14.94
N MET A 42 -10.73 -2.63 -14.57
CA MET A 42 -9.76 -3.53 -13.92
C MET A 42 -10.22 -3.99 -12.55
N ASN A 43 -10.98 -3.16 -11.83
CA ASN A 43 -11.57 -3.48 -10.52
C ASN A 43 -10.56 -4.06 -9.52
N LEU A 44 -9.33 -3.55 -9.56
CA LEU A 44 -8.28 -3.81 -8.56
C LEU A 44 -8.25 -2.69 -7.52
N ALA A 45 -7.41 -2.84 -6.49
CA ALA A 45 -7.22 -1.78 -5.49
C ALA A 45 -6.82 -0.47 -6.18
N GLU A 46 -5.80 -0.53 -7.05
CA GLU A 46 -5.37 0.61 -7.86
C GLU A 46 -4.89 0.20 -9.27
N THR A 47 -5.10 1.13 -10.21
CA THR A 47 -4.46 1.15 -11.52
C THR A 47 -3.51 2.34 -11.60
N ALA A 48 -2.23 2.06 -11.82
CA ALA A 48 -1.18 3.04 -12.06
C ALA A 48 -1.04 3.37 -13.55
N PHE A 49 -0.95 4.65 -13.88
CA PHE A 49 -0.66 5.13 -15.23
C PHE A 49 0.69 5.84 -15.22
N VAL A 50 1.64 5.30 -15.97
CA VAL A 50 3.00 5.85 -16.11
C VAL A 50 3.11 6.51 -17.46
N CYS A 51 3.41 7.81 -17.49
CA CYS A 51 3.56 8.57 -18.72
C CYS A 51 4.87 9.36 -18.72
N PRO A 52 5.70 9.27 -19.76
CA PRO A 52 6.80 10.22 -19.96
C PRO A 52 6.27 11.66 -20.10
N GLU A 53 6.98 12.61 -19.47
CA GLU A 53 6.70 14.03 -19.58
C GLU A 53 8.03 14.81 -19.61
N GLY A 54 8.54 15.01 -20.83
CA GLY A 54 9.90 15.52 -21.03
C GLY A 54 10.94 14.56 -20.44
N ASP A 55 11.78 15.08 -19.54
CA ASP A 55 12.81 14.30 -18.82
C ASP A 55 12.28 13.64 -17.54
N SER A 56 10.97 13.75 -17.26
CA SER A 56 10.32 13.22 -16.05
C SER A 56 9.34 12.09 -16.37
N LEU A 57 8.98 11.31 -15.34
CA LEU A 57 7.93 10.30 -15.43
C LEU A 57 6.76 10.70 -14.55
N ARG A 58 5.64 11.05 -15.16
CA ARG A 58 4.41 11.25 -14.41
C ARG A 58 3.79 9.92 -14.03
N LEU A 59 3.41 9.79 -12.76
CA LEU A 59 2.70 8.63 -12.23
C LEU A 59 1.40 9.09 -11.58
N ARG A 60 0.27 8.52 -12.03
CA ARG A 60 -1.06 8.74 -11.48
C ARG A 60 -1.65 7.40 -11.04
N TRP A 61 -2.52 7.40 -10.02
CA TRP A 61 -3.16 6.19 -9.52
C TRP A 61 -4.66 6.41 -9.37
N PHE A 62 -5.42 5.44 -9.84
CA PHE A 62 -6.87 5.46 -9.78
C PHE A 62 -7.35 4.19 -9.07
N THR A 63 -8.17 4.38 -8.05
CA THR A 63 -9.09 3.34 -7.58
C THR A 63 -10.23 3.18 -8.59
N PRO A 64 -11.14 2.20 -8.44
CA PRO A 64 -12.32 2.10 -9.28
C PRO A 64 -13.24 3.32 -9.26
N LEU A 65 -13.12 4.19 -8.23
CA LEU A 65 -14.04 5.31 -8.01
C LEU A 65 -13.40 6.70 -8.12
N VAL A 66 -12.11 6.82 -7.82
CA VAL A 66 -11.44 8.13 -7.72
C VAL A 66 -9.92 8.03 -7.93
N GLU A 67 -9.31 9.11 -8.39
CA GLU A 67 -7.86 9.31 -8.33
C GLU A 67 -7.39 9.48 -6.88
N VAL A 68 -6.22 8.93 -6.55
CA VAL A 68 -5.61 9.08 -5.22
C VAL A 68 -4.25 9.76 -5.32
N ASP A 69 -3.93 10.60 -4.34
CA ASP A 69 -2.70 11.40 -4.35
C ASP A 69 -1.41 10.58 -4.14
N LEU A 70 -1.53 9.38 -3.57
CA LEU A 70 -0.39 8.54 -3.17
C LEU A 70 -0.78 7.07 -3.06
N CYS A 71 -0.07 6.18 -3.78
CA CYS A 71 -0.23 4.73 -3.63
C CYS A 71 1.12 3.99 -3.66
N GLY A 72 1.47 3.33 -2.56
CA GLY A 72 2.76 2.64 -2.40
C GLY A 72 2.92 1.39 -3.28
N HIS A 73 2.00 0.42 -3.18
CA HIS A 73 2.14 -0.87 -3.87
C HIS A 73 2.06 -0.72 -5.41
N ALA A 74 1.24 0.23 -5.90
CA ALA A 74 1.14 0.52 -7.32
C ALA A 74 2.37 1.29 -7.85
N THR A 75 3.02 2.13 -7.01
CA THR A 75 4.34 2.70 -7.33
C THR A 75 5.42 1.63 -7.42
N LEU A 76 5.44 0.70 -6.46
CA LEU A 76 6.35 -0.45 -6.46
C LEU A 76 6.18 -1.28 -7.74
N SER A 77 4.92 -1.53 -8.11
CA SER A 77 4.54 -2.25 -9.33
C SER A 77 4.96 -1.50 -10.60
N ALA A 78 4.76 -0.19 -10.67
CA ALA A 78 5.20 0.63 -11.80
C ALA A 78 6.72 0.55 -11.99
N ALA A 79 7.49 0.69 -10.91
CA ALA A 79 8.94 0.56 -10.95
C ALA A 79 9.37 -0.85 -11.41
N HIS A 80 8.76 -1.90 -10.85
CA HIS A 80 8.98 -3.29 -11.26
C HIS A 80 8.85 -3.46 -12.78
N ILE A 81 7.76 -2.96 -13.36
CA ILE A 81 7.48 -3.05 -14.79
C ILE A 81 8.49 -2.25 -15.61
N LEU A 82 8.82 -1.02 -15.21
CA LEU A 82 9.79 -0.19 -15.93
C LEU A 82 11.18 -0.86 -16.04
N TRP A 83 11.63 -1.55 -14.99
CA TRP A 83 12.83 -2.38 -15.06
C TRP A 83 12.61 -3.65 -15.91
N GLN A 84 11.47 -4.34 -15.75
CA GLN A 84 11.17 -5.58 -16.47
C GLN A 84 11.13 -5.39 -17.99
N VAL A 85 10.57 -4.27 -18.47
CA VAL A 85 10.50 -3.96 -19.91
C VAL A 85 11.75 -3.25 -20.43
N GLY A 86 12.78 -3.07 -19.60
CA GLY A 86 14.05 -2.48 -19.99
C GLY A 86 14.02 -0.97 -20.27
N ARG A 87 13.04 -0.23 -19.73
CA ARG A 87 13.03 1.25 -19.81
C ARG A 87 14.05 1.88 -18.85
N PHE A 88 14.42 1.17 -17.79
CA PHE A 88 15.48 1.53 -16.84
C PHE A 88 16.36 0.31 -16.57
N THR A 89 17.65 0.55 -16.32
CA THR A 89 18.59 -0.45 -15.82
C THR A 89 18.42 -0.65 -14.31
N SER A 90 18.84 -1.80 -13.80
CA SER A 90 18.60 -2.20 -12.40
C SER A 90 19.29 -1.31 -11.36
N ASP A 91 20.36 -0.61 -11.74
CA ASP A 91 21.14 0.32 -10.91
C ASP A 91 20.59 1.76 -10.93
N GLN A 92 19.66 2.07 -11.83
CA GLN A 92 19.03 3.39 -11.90
C GLN A 92 17.88 3.50 -10.89
N THR A 93 17.93 4.56 -10.08
CA THR A 93 16.78 5.04 -9.32
C THR A 93 15.77 5.65 -10.28
N ILE A 94 14.50 5.24 -10.16
CA ILE A 94 13.39 5.81 -10.92
C ILE A 94 12.76 6.91 -10.06
N ALA A 95 12.59 8.10 -10.63
CA ALA A 95 11.86 9.20 -10.01
C ALA A 95 10.52 9.39 -10.73
N PHE A 96 9.45 9.49 -9.95
CA PHE A 96 8.08 9.71 -10.42
C PHE A 96 7.57 11.07 -9.93
N GLU A 97 7.03 11.87 -10.83
CA GLU A 97 6.31 13.10 -10.52
C GLU A 97 4.83 12.77 -10.29
N THR A 98 4.32 13.17 -9.11
CA THR A 98 3.00 12.77 -8.61
C THR A 98 2.31 13.96 -7.94
N LEU A 99 1.02 13.85 -7.63
CA LEU A 99 0.29 14.89 -6.88
C LEU A 99 0.86 15.12 -5.47
N SER A 100 1.54 14.12 -4.90
CA SER A 100 2.21 14.22 -3.60
C SER A 100 3.69 14.65 -3.71
N GLY A 101 4.13 15.12 -4.88
CA GLY A 101 5.53 15.44 -5.18
C GLY A 101 6.32 14.25 -5.73
N THR A 102 7.64 14.39 -5.76
CA THR A 102 8.53 13.36 -6.32
C THR A 102 8.63 12.14 -5.41
N LEU A 103 8.36 10.95 -5.95
CA LEU A 103 8.60 9.65 -5.32
C LEU A 103 9.74 8.93 -6.01
N THR A 104 10.57 8.22 -5.25
CA THR A 104 11.68 7.45 -5.80
C THR A 104 11.50 5.96 -5.56
N ALA A 105 11.94 5.16 -6.53
CA ALA A 105 12.05 3.72 -6.43
C ALA A 105 13.47 3.28 -6.80
N ALA A 106 14.11 2.51 -5.93
CA ALA A 106 15.44 1.96 -6.15
C ALA A 106 15.45 0.45 -5.89
N ARG A 107 16.35 -0.29 -6.57
CA ARG A 107 16.60 -1.69 -6.20
C ARG A 107 17.61 -1.74 -5.07
N VAL A 108 17.25 -2.44 -4.01
CA VAL A 108 18.12 -2.70 -2.85
C VAL A 108 18.18 -4.20 -2.65
N ALA A 109 19.33 -4.80 -3.00
CA ALA A 109 19.47 -6.24 -3.14
C ALA A 109 18.39 -6.83 -4.08
N ASP A 110 17.53 -7.71 -3.57
CA ASP A 110 16.44 -8.36 -4.30
C ASP A 110 15.09 -7.64 -4.16
N LYS A 111 15.02 -6.53 -3.41
CA LYS A 111 13.80 -5.78 -3.12
C LYS A 111 13.76 -4.45 -3.87
N ILE A 112 12.55 -3.89 -3.99
CA ILE A 112 12.31 -2.52 -4.44
C ILE A 112 12.07 -1.67 -3.19
N GLU A 113 12.87 -0.63 -3.02
CA GLU A 113 12.75 0.37 -1.96
C GLU A 113 11.97 1.59 -2.46
N LEU A 114 11.00 2.04 -1.66
CA LEU A 114 10.28 3.29 -1.81
C LEU A 114 10.54 4.19 -0.60
N ASP A 115 10.71 5.49 -0.83
CA ASP A 115 10.97 6.46 0.25
C ASP A 115 9.74 7.34 0.54
N PHE A 116 9.14 7.17 1.71
CA PHE A 116 7.99 7.96 2.16
C PHE A 116 8.26 8.75 3.44
N PRO A 117 7.58 9.89 3.65
CA PRO A 117 7.59 10.53 4.96
C PRO A 117 6.91 9.62 5.99
N ILE A 118 7.41 9.61 7.24
CA ILE A 118 6.65 8.99 8.33
C ILE A 118 5.35 9.74 8.58
N SER A 119 4.34 9.04 9.09
CA SER A 119 3.04 9.62 9.38
C SER A 119 2.58 9.20 10.78
N PRO A 120 3.11 9.82 11.84
CA PRO A 120 2.86 9.40 13.21
C PRO A 120 1.37 9.39 13.55
N ALA A 121 0.93 8.31 14.21
CA ALA A 121 -0.34 8.30 14.91
C ALA A 121 -0.19 9.02 16.26
N VAL A 122 -1.14 9.90 16.57
CA VAL A 122 -1.26 10.55 17.88
C VAL A 122 -2.17 9.69 18.74
N GLN A 123 -1.69 9.30 19.92
CA GLN A 123 -2.47 8.53 20.89
C GLN A 123 -3.72 9.30 21.31
N GLN A 124 -4.88 8.64 21.21
CA GLN A 124 -6.15 9.20 21.63
C GLN A 124 -7.19 8.08 21.81
N PRO A 125 -8.25 8.29 22.60
CA PRO A 125 -9.33 7.32 22.74
C PRO A 125 -9.98 7.01 21.38
N PRO A 126 -10.39 5.76 21.12
CA PRO A 126 -11.10 5.44 19.89
C PRO A 126 -12.45 6.16 19.82
N GLU A 127 -12.91 6.45 18.60
CA GLU A 127 -14.28 6.93 18.38
C GLU A 127 -15.31 5.92 18.91
N ALA A 128 -16.44 6.43 19.41
CA ALA A 128 -17.48 5.60 20.01
C ALA A 128 -17.98 4.54 19.02
N GLY A 129 -18.01 3.27 19.45
CA GLY A 129 -18.42 2.13 18.61
C GLY A 129 -17.34 1.60 17.65
N LEU A 130 -16.17 2.25 17.54
CA LEU A 130 -15.15 1.84 16.56
C LEU A 130 -14.61 0.44 16.83
N LEU A 131 -14.27 0.15 18.09
CA LEU A 131 -13.78 -1.17 18.48
C LEU A 131 -14.85 -2.26 18.29
N GLU A 132 -16.11 -1.95 18.58
CA GLU A 132 -17.25 -2.86 18.33
C GLU A 132 -17.41 -3.14 16.83
N ALA A 133 -17.32 -2.12 15.99
CA ALA A 133 -17.37 -2.27 14.53
C ALA A 133 -16.23 -3.14 13.98
N LEU A 134 -15.08 -3.16 14.65
CA LEU A 134 -13.94 -4.03 14.31
C LEU A 134 -14.05 -5.44 14.90
N GLY A 135 -14.97 -5.67 15.85
CA GLY A 135 -15.04 -6.90 16.65
C GLY A 135 -13.90 -7.03 17.66
N ILE A 136 -13.37 -5.90 18.17
CA ILE A 136 -12.27 -5.84 19.13
C ILE A 136 -12.82 -5.56 20.52
N SER A 137 -12.53 -6.44 21.48
CA SER A 137 -12.88 -6.27 22.90
C SER A 137 -11.71 -5.77 23.75
N ASP A 138 -10.48 -5.93 23.28
CA ASP A 138 -9.26 -5.63 24.03
C ASP A 138 -8.22 -4.99 23.10
N ALA A 139 -8.08 -3.66 23.23
CA ALA A 139 -7.10 -2.87 22.50
C ALA A 139 -6.04 -2.35 23.50
N THR A 140 -4.77 -2.60 23.20
CA THR A 140 -3.63 -2.18 24.02
C THR A 140 -3.15 -0.77 23.69
N PHE A 141 -3.48 -0.28 22.50
CA PHE A 141 -3.23 1.09 22.08
C PHE A 141 -4.28 1.55 21.07
N CYS A 142 -4.63 2.84 21.14
CA CYS A 142 -5.43 3.52 20.13
C CYS A 142 -4.76 4.85 19.79
N GLY A 143 -4.65 5.15 18.51
CA GLY A 143 -4.19 6.44 18.02
C GLY A 143 -4.69 6.69 16.61
N LYS A 144 -4.54 7.91 16.12
CA LYS A 144 -5.00 8.31 14.79
C LYS A 144 -3.95 9.22 14.17
N ASN A 145 -3.66 9.04 12.88
CA ASN A 145 -3.01 10.11 12.11
C ASN A 145 -4.08 11.00 11.46
N GLY A 146 -3.71 11.84 10.50
CA GLY A 146 -4.68 12.71 9.81
C GLY A 146 -5.76 11.97 9.00
N ARG A 147 -5.63 10.67 8.73
CA ARG A 147 -6.51 9.92 7.81
C ARG A 147 -7.00 8.58 8.34
N ASP A 148 -6.22 7.89 9.18
CA ASP A 148 -6.45 6.52 9.57
C ASP A 148 -6.30 6.32 11.09
N TRP A 149 -7.08 5.38 11.62
CA TRP A 149 -6.91 4.86 12.98
C TRP A 149 -5.83 3.79 13.03
N LEU A 150 -4.98 3.81 14.06
CA LEU A 150 -4.08 2.74 14.48
C LEU A 150 -4.59 2.13 15.78
N ILE A 151 -4.95 0.85 15.73
CA ILE A 151 -5.42 0.06 16.86
C ILE A 151 -4.46 -1.11 17.08
N GLU A 152 -3.83 -1.17 18.24
CA GLU A 152 -3.03 -2.33 18.62
C GLU A 152 -3.89 -3.30 19.46
N ILE A 153 -3.79 -4.58 19.15
CA ILE A 153 -4.38 -5.69 19.91
C ILE A 153 -3.29 -6.68 20.33
N PRO A 154 -3.46 -7.41 21.45
CA PRO A 154 -2.38 -8.21 22.01
C PRO A 154 -2.08 -9.51 21.25
N SER A 155 -2.98 -9.97 20.37
CA SER A 155 -2.90 -11.31 19.78
C SER A 155 -2.95 -11.30 18.25
N ALA A 156 -1.87 -11.81 17.65
CA ALA A 156 -1.80 -12.14 16.23
C ALA A 156 -2.89 -13.12 15.78
N ALA A 157 -3.25 -14.08 16.64
CA ALA A 157 -4.35 -15.00 16.37
C ALA A 157 -5.71 -14.27 16.33
N SER A 158 -5.94 -13.29 17.22
CA SER A 158 -7.15 -12.46 17.17
C SER A 158 -7.16 -11.54 15.95
N LEU A 159 -6.02 -10.95 15.58
CA LEU A 159 -5.87 -10.12 14.37
C LEU A 159 -6.34 -10.86 13.11
N ARG A 160 -5.83 -12.08 12.91
CA ARG A 160 -6.19 -12.92 11.75
C ARG A 160 -7.68 -13.28 11.71
N ARG A 161 -8.35 -13.33 12.86
CA ARG A 161 -9.78 -13.68 12.97
C ARG A 161 -10.73 -12.47 12.94
N LEU A 162 -10.23 -11.23 12.87
CA LEU A 162 -11.13 -10.08 12.81
C LEU A 162 -12.08 -10.20 11.62
N SER A 163 -13.34 -9.89 11.87
CA SER A 163 -14.40 -9.86 10.87
C SER A 163 -15.18 -8.54 11.05
N PRO A 164 -14.62 -7.42 10.57
CA PRO A 164 -15.22 -6.12 10.81
C PRO A 164 -16.59 -5.96 10.16
N ASN A 165 -17.47 -5.20 10.81
CA ASN A 165 -18.69 -4.72 10.21
C ASN A 165 -18.37 -3.55 9.28
N HIS A 166 -18.14 -3.84 8.00
CA HIS A 166 -17.80 -2.82 7.00
C HIS A 166 -18.86 -1.73 6.86
N ALA A 167 -20.15 -2.06 7.04
CA ALA A 167 -21.22 -1.06 6.99
C ALA A 167 -21.10 -0.03 8.13
N ALA A 168 -20.77 -0.49 9.34
CA ALA A 168 -20.50 0.40 10.46
C ALA A 168 -19.20 1.19 10.24
N LEU A 169 -18.15 0.58 9.69
CA LEU A 169 -16.89 1.28 9.42
C LEU A 169 -17.03 2.43 8.42
N MET A 170 -17.97 2.36 7.48
CA MET A 170 -18.24 3.44 6.52
C MET A 170 -18.83 4.70 7.17
N THR A 171 -19.31 4.65 8.42
CA THR A 171 -19.89 5.83 9.10
C THR A 171 -18.84 6.74 9.73
N TYR A 172 -17.58 6.31 9.83
CA TYR A 172 -16.50 7.10 10.40
C TYR A 172 -15.84 7.95 9.32
N ALA A 173 -15.58 9.22 9.62
CA ALA A 173 -14.93 10.16 8.71
C ALA A 173 -13.41 9.94 8.67
N VAL A 174 -12.98 8.77 8.20
CA VAL A 174 -11.60 8.33 8.04
C VAL A 174 -11.42 7.60 6.71
N ARG A 175 -10.19 7.57 6.22
CA ARG A 175 -9.84 6.75 5.05
C ARG A 175 -9.89 5.27 5.41
N GLY A 176 -9.27 4.88 6.53
CA GLY A 176 -9.29 3.49 6.97
C GLY A 176 -8.86 3.28 8.42
N VAL A 177 -8.80 2.00 8.80
CA VAL A 177 -8.40 1.55 10.13
C VAL A 177 -7.33 0.48 9.98
N MET A 178 -6.14 0.74 10.49
CA MET A 178 -5.07 -0.25 10.63
C MET A 178 -5.16 -0.90 12.01
N VAL A 179 -5.25 -2.22 12.02
CA VAL A 179 -5.19 -3.02 13.25
C VAL A 179 -3.87 -3.79 13.24
N THR A 180 -3.15 -3.79 14.36
CA THR A 180 -1.82 -4.38 14.45
C THR A 180 -1.63 -5.18 15.74
N SER A 181 -0.68 -6.11 15.73
CA SER A 181 -0.30 -6.88 16.90
C SER A 181 1.19 -7.21 16.88
N PRO A 182 1.79 -7.57 18.03
CA PRO A 182 3.04 -8.32 18.02
C PRO A 182 2.91 -9.56 17.14
N SER A 183 4.01 -9.96 16.50
CA SER A 183 4.04 -11.19 15.71
C SER A 183 4.09 -12.43 16.62
N ASP A 184 3.41 -13.49 16.18
CA ASP A 184 3.57 -14.86 16.70
C ASP A 184 4.51 -15.72 15.83
N ASP A 185 5.11 -15.11 14.81
CA ASP A 185 6.07 -15.72 13.89
C ASP A 185 7.40 -14.96 13.97
N ALA A 186 8.49 -15.68 14.25
CA ALA A 186 9.82 -15.09 14.43
C ALA A 186 10.39 -14.41 13.17
N ARG A 187 9.80 -14.63 11.99
CA ARG A 187 10.18 -13.96 10.73
C ARG A 187 9.78 -12.49 10.70
N TYR A 188 8.78 -12.10 11.49
CA TYR A 188 8.22 -10.75 11.47
C TYR A 188 8.25 -10.15 12.87
N ASP A 189 8.46 -8.85 12.96
CA ASP A 189 8.39 -8.09 14.21
C ASP A 189 6.94 -7.79 14.60
N PHE A 190 6.08 -7.50 13.62
CA PHE A 190 4.67 -7.20 13.85
C PHE A 190 3.79 -7.64 12.68
N LEU A 191 2.50 -7.79 12.97
CA LEU A 191 1.47 -8.07 11.98
C LEU A 191 0.51 -6.89 11.85
N SER A 192 -0.14 -6.76 10.69
CA SER A 192 -1.16 -5.75 10.45
C SER A 192 -2.33 -6.27 9.60
N ARG A 193 -3.46 -5.57 9.65
CA ARG A 193 -4.57 -5.62 8.68
C ARG A 193 -5.09 -4.19 8.47
N PHE A 194 -5.67 -3.91 7.31
CA PHE A 194 -6.12 -2.57 6.96
C PHE A 194 -7.51 -2.60 6.31
N PHE A 195 -8.45 -1.86 6.89
CA PHE A 195 -9.85 -1.82 6.45
C PHE A 195 -10.22 -0.42 5.98
N ALA A 196 -10.68 -0.26 4.73
CA ALA A 196 -11.03 1.04 4.14
C ALA A 196 -12.32 0.99 3.29
N PRO A 197 -13.44 0.48 3.83
CA PRO A 197 -14.64 0.24 3.04
C PRO A 197 -15.24 1.52 2.43
N ALA A 198 -15.02 2.69 3.05
CA ALA A 198 -15.45 3.98 2.52
C ALA A 198 -14.75 4.37 1.20
N CYS A 199 -13.60 3.75 0.91
CA CYS A 199 -12.86 3.90 -0.35
C CYS A 199 -13.21 2.82 -1.37
N GLY A 200 -14.25 2.01 -1.13
CA GLY A 200 -14.60 0.87 -1.99
C GLY A 200 -13.72 -0.37 -1.80
N VAL A 201 -12.82 -0.35 -0.82
CA VAL A 201 -11.87 -1.45 -0.52
C VAL A 201 -12.18 -2.01 0.88
N PRO A 202 -12.99 -3.08 0.99
CA PRO A 202 -13.37 -3.64 2.29
C PRO A 202 -12.17 -3.96 3.19
N GLU A 203 -11.16 -4.62 2.62
CA GLU A 203 -9.86 -4.87 3.23
C GLU A 203 -8.78 -4.73 2.16
N ASP A 204 -7.76 -3.91 2.42
CA ASP A 204 -6.63 -3.71 1.52
C ASP A 204 -5.59 -4.84 1.74
N PRO A 205 -5.14 -5.57 0.70
CA PRO A 205 -4.24 -6.70 0.88
C PRO A 205 -2.91 -6.38 1.55
N VAL A 206 -2.23 -5.31 1.10
CA VAL A 206 -0.96 -4.81 1.68
C VAL A 206 -0.85 -3.30 1.52
N THR A 207 -0.84 -2.57 2.63
CA THR A 207 -0.99 -1.12 2.64
C THR A 207 0.33 -0.43 2.94
N GLY A 208 1.09 -0.04 1.91
CA GLY A 208 2.36 0.66 2.10
C GLY A 208 2.24 1.93 2.97
N SER A 209 1.22 2.75 2.73
CA SER A 209 1.00 3.98 3.53
C SER A 209 0.72 3.71 5.01
N ALA A 210 0.14 2.56 5.36
CA ALA A 210 -0.05 2.17 6.76
C ALA A 210 1.30 1.84 7.42
N HIS A 211 2.27 1.30 6.65
CA HIS A 211 3.61 1.00 7.16
C HIS A 211 4.46 2.25 7.44
N CYS A 212 4.11 3.41 6.87
CA CYS A 212 4.68 4.70 7.29
C CYS A 212 4.25 5.12 8.72
N VAL A 213 3.12 4.58 9.20
CA VAL A 213 2.60 4.78 10.57
C VAL A 213 3.10 3.67 11.48
N LEU A 214 2.88 2.42 11.06
CA LEU A 214 3.21 1.22 11.83
C LEU A 214 4.71 1.07 12.03
N GLY A 215 5.52 1.38 11.01
CA GLY A 215 6.98 1.34 11.12
C GLY A 215 7.49 2.25 12.22
N GLU A 216 7.03 3.51 12.27
CA GLU A 216 7.40 4.44 13.35
C GLU A 216 6.91 3.96 14.72
N TYR A 217 5.65 3.52 14.81
CA TYR A 217 5.05 3.03 16.05
C TYR A 217 5.82 1.84 16.63
N TRP A 218 6.05 0.81 15.83
CA TRP A 218 6.76 -0.41 16.24
C TRP A 218 8.26 -0.17 16.42
N SER A 219 8.86 0.72 15.64
CA SER A 219 10.28 1.10 15.79
C SER A 219 10.55 1.65 17.17
N LYS A 220 9.71 2.60 17.63
CA LYS A 220 9.81 3.18 18.98
C LYS A 220 9.54 2.14 20.06
N ARG A 221 8.52 1.29 19.86
CA ARG A 221 8.12 0.27 20.84
C ARG A 221 9.16 -0.83 21.03
N LEU A 222 9.82 -1.25 19.95
CA LEU A 222 10.79 -2.36 19.96
C LEU A 222 12.25 -1.88 20.05
N GLY A 223 12.51 -0.59 19.92
CA GLY A 223 13.87 -0.03 19.88
C GLY A 223 14.67 -0.48 18.65
N LYS A 224 14.00 -0.72 17.51
CA LYS A 224 14.59 -1.17 16.24
C LYS A 224 14.42 -0.13 15.15
N THR A 225 15.40 0.04 14.27
CA THR A 225 15.29 0.92 13.09
C THR A 225 14.75 0.21 11.87
N THR A 226 15.11 -1.06 11.68
CA THR A 226 14.62 -1.91 10.58
C THR A 226 13.71 -2.99 11.14
N LEU A 227 12.54 -3.13 10.56
CA LEU A 227 11.49 -4.04 11.00
C LEU A 227 11.00 -4.87 9.81
N SER A 228 10.73 -6.14 10.07
CA SER A 228 10.03 -7.01 9.12
C SER A 228 8.56 -7.11 9.52
N ALA A 229 7.65 -6.86 8.60
CA ALA A 229 6.21 -6.85 8.85
C ALA A 229 5.47 -7.78 7.91
N TYR A 230 4.34 -8.29 8.38
CA TYR A 230 3.42 -9.06 7.55
C TYR A 230 1.99 -8.54 7.68
N GLN A 231 1.40 -8.13 6.56
CA GLN A 231 -0.01 -7.75 6.51
C GLN A 231 -0.85 -9.01 6.31
N ALA A 232 -1.53 -9.44 7.37
CA ALA A 232 -2.26 -10.70 7.46
C ALA A 232 -3.68 -10.61 6.88
N SER A 233 -3.80 -10.02 5.69
CA SER A 233 -5.00 -10.12 4.86
C SER A 233 -5.15 -11.55 4.29
N PRO A 234 -6.28 -11.90 3.66
CA PRO A 234 -6.43 -13.21 3.01
C PRO A 234 -5.36 -13.52 1.94
N ARG A 235 -4.81 -12.49 1.29
CA ARG A 235 -3.72 -12.64 0.31
C ARG A 235 -2.35 -12.69 0.97
N GLY A 236 -2.18 -12.00 2.10
CA GLY A 236 -0.91 -11.88 2.79
C GLY A 236 0.09 -10.98 2.07
N GLY A 237 1.08 -10.45 2.77
CA GLY A 237 2.21 -9.80 2.12
C GLY A 237 3.26 -9.30 3.08
N GLU A 238 4.49 -9.22 2.57
CA GLU A 238 5.69 -8.93 3.35
C GLU A 238 6.19 -7.52 3.06
N VAL A 239 6.41 -6.75 4.12
CA VAL A 239 6.95 -5.39 4.02
C VAL A 239 8.10 -5.26 5.00
N GLU A 240 9.28 -4.91 4.50
CA GLU A 240 10.35 -4.43 5.37
C GLU A 240 10.25 -2.90 5.46
N VAL A 241 10.37 -2.37 6.66
CA VAL A 241 10.36 -0.91 6.90
C VAL A 241 11.60 -0.51 7.69
N GLU A 242 12.39 0.39 7.12
CA GLU A 242 13.46 1.10 7.83
C GLU A 242 13.00 2.52 8.17
N VAL A 243 13.01 2.86 9.45
CA VAL A 243 12.72 4.20 9.95
C VAL A 243 14.03 4.94 10.20
N ARG A 244 14.27 6.00 9.44
CA ARG A 244 15.49 6.82 9.54
C ARG A 244 15.21 8.25 9.13
N ASN A 245 15.77 9.22 9.86
CA ASN A 245 15.70 10.65 9.51
C ASN A 245 14.28 11.15 9.21
N ASN A 246 13.29 10.76 10.02
CA ASN A 246 11.88 11.12 9.83
C ASN A 246 11.26 10.59 8.51
N ARG A 247 11.83 9.51 7.95
CA ARG A 247 11.37 8.83 6.75
C ARG A 247 11.18 7.34 7.01
N ALA A 248 10.27 6.73 6.25
CA ALA A 248 10.02 5.30 6.21
C ALA A 248 10.43 4.79 4.82
N LEU A 249 11.51 4.03 4.77
CA LEU A 249 11.93 3.30 3.58
C LEU A 249 11.21 1.96 3.56
N LEU A 250 10.26 1.81 2.64
CA LEU A 250 9.47 0.59 2.49
C LEU A 250 10.09 -0.28 1.42
N ARG A 251 10.37 -1.54 1.74
CA ARG A 251 10.97 -2.50 0.82
C ARG A 251 10.06 -3.70 0.64
N GLY A 252 9.91 -4.11 -0.60
CA GLY A 252 9.11 -5.28 -0.96
C GLY A 252 9.50 -5.87 -2.31
N HIS A 253 9.03 -7.09 -2.55
CA HIS A 253 9.15 -7.74 -3.85
C HIS A 253 7.94 -7.43 -4.74
N ALA A 254 8.06 -7.74 -6.03
CA ALA A 254 6.93 -7.71 -6.95
C ALA A 254 7.06 -8.84 -7.97
N VAL A 255 5.92 -9.36 -8.39
CA VAL A 255 5.83 -10.37 -9.44
C VAL A 255 4.76 -9.98 -10.46
N THR A 256 5.14 -9.92 -11.74
CA THR A 256 4.19 -9.76 -12.84
C THR A 256 3.37 -11.04 -12.99
N VAL A 257 2.05 -10.93 -12.96
CA VAL A 257 1.12 -12.08 -13.08
C VAL A 257 0.44 -12.14 -14.44
N ALA A 258 0.25 -11.00 -15.10
CA ALA A 258 -0.34 -10.96 -16.44
C ALA A 258 0.17 -9.75 -17.24
N GLN A 259 0.14 -9.90 -18.56
CA GLN A 259 0.25 -8.82 -19.53
C GLN A 259 -1.03 -8.82 -20.37
N ILE A 260 -1.64 -7.64 -20.51
CA ILE A 260 -2.97 -7.44 -21.08
C ILE A 260 -2.86 -6.39 -22.19
N GLU A 261 -3.46 -6.67 -23.34
CA GLU A 261 -3.61 -5.70 -24.42
C GLU A 261 -4.99 -5.04 -24.32
N LEU A 262 -5.03 -3.72 -24.13
CA LEU A 262 -6.27 -2.96 -24.17
C LEU A 262 -6.70 -2.71 -25.62
N LEU A 263 -7.95 -3.05 -25.93
CA LEU A 263 -8.54 -2.89 -27.26
C LEU A 263 -9.30 -1.55 -27.45
N CYS A 264 -9.21 -0.64 -26.45
CA CYS A 264 -9.97 0.60 -26.41
C CYS A 264 -9.23 1.83 -26.95
#